data_AF-B1XZU1-F1
#
_entry.id   AF-B1XZU1-F1
#
_cell.length_a   1.000
_cell.length_b   1.000
_cell.length_c   1.000
_cell.angle_alpha   90.00
_cell.angle_beta   90.00
_cell.angle_gamma   90.00
#
_symmetry.space_group_name_H-M   'P 1'
#
loop_
_entity.id
_entity.type
_entity.pdbx_description
1 polymer ?
#
loop_
_entity_poly.entity_id
_entity_poly.type
_entity_poly.pdbx_seq_one_letter_code
_entity_poly.pdbx_strand_id
1 'polypeptide(L)'
;MLDPSTKRRCAALAVFTPVLSEDALMDTLWLLHDSLRGDTARDIIAAVDRVAQRHGLDPRTCKRLYEGFYRALHLPDDELPLDPWPAMQALRPASAAAPGLSRGPAPAAWPAPATAQPVVASPTAWAPAAAALATAETVRQPEPAQAVPMAPPTAATPDLPAHVLVFGSLMQAVLADIRQLHGAEMDDLRASAIATLDGARLSAQVRAAVREAWQRGADATWHIDLAPKGLSELVHVLYVALCETLGPVDADQVLTRAVKQAELVPAARSYSPKQFL
;
A
#
# COMPACT_ATOMS: atom_id res chain seq x y z
N MET A 1 8.16 -25.17 11.92
CA MET A 1 7.83 -23.78 11.56
C MET A 1 8.96 -22.91 12.08
N LEU A 2 9.92 -22.62 11.20
CA LEU A 2 11.03 -21.74 11.54
C LEU A 2 10.53 -20.32 11.80
N ASP A 3 11.25 -19.59 12.66
CA ASP A 3 11.04 -18.16 12.85
C ASP A 3 11.22 -17.43 11.49
N PRO A 4 10.35 -16.45 11.14
CA PRO A 4 10.41 -15.76 9.84
C PRO A 4 11.77 -15.10 9.55
N SER A 5 12.51 -14.64 10.58
CA SER A 5 13.87 -14.12 10.37
C SER A 5 14.84 -15.24 9.98
N THR A 6 14.68 -16.40 10.58
CA THR A 6 15.50 -17.59 10.29
C THR A 6 15.25 -18.10 8.88
N LYS A 7 13.98 -18.20 8.47
CA LYS A 7 13.62 -18.62 7.11
C LYS A 7 14.26 -17.73 6.05
N ARG A 8 14.21 -16.40 6.25
CA ARG A 8 14.82 -15.42 5.35
C ARG A 8 16.32 -15.57 5.22
N ARG A 9 17.04 -15.79 6.33
CA ARG A 9 18.50 -16.03 6.30
C ARG A 9 18.84 -17.30 5.53
N CYS A 10 18.09 -18.38 5.74
CA CYS A 10 18.30 -19.65 5.03
C CYS A 10 18.00 -19.51 3.53
N ALA A 11 16.90 -18.84 3.18
CA ALA A 11 16.55 -18.54 1.78
C ALA A 11 17.61 -17.66 1.10
N ALA A 12 18.15 -16.67 1.81
CA ALA A 12 19.20 -15.80 1.29
C ALA A 12 20.49 -16.62 1.05
N LEU A 13 20.87 -17.46 2.00
CA LEU A 13 22.02 -18.34 1.86
C LEU A 13 21.88 -19.22 0.60
N ALA A 14 20.73 -19.85 0.38
CA ALA A 14 20.49 -20.70 -0.79
C ALA A 14 20.68 -19.97 -2.13
N VAL A 15 20.23 -18.73 -2.21
CA VAL A 15 20.11 -17.99 -3.48
C VAL A 15 21.34 -17.16 -3.81
N PHE A 16 21.99 -16.58 -2.80
CA PHE A 16 23.15 -15.71 -3.00
C PHE A 16 24.49 -16.46 -3.06
N THR A 17 24.59 -17.66 -2.45
CA THR A 17 25.81 -18.50 -2.50
C THR A 17 26.36 -18.77 -3.91
N PRO A 18 25.55 -19.10 -4.93
CA PRO A 18 26.11 -19.37 -6.27
C PRO A 18 26.57 -18.12 -7.03
N VAL A 19 26.32 -16.92 -6.51
CA VAL A 19 26.56 -15.65 -7.22
C VAL A 19 27.62 -14.79 -6.52
N LEU A 20 27.69 -14.84 -5.19
CA LEU A 20 28.58 -14.01 -4.39
C LEU A 20 29.77 -14.81 -3.86
N SER A 21 30.92 -14.16 -3.71
CA SER A 21 32.04 -14.70 -2.94
C SER A 21 31.67 -14.79 -1.45
N GLU A 22 32.42 -15.58 -0.69
CA GLU A 22 32.14 -15.82 0.75
C GLU A 22 32.08 -14.53 1.57
N ASP A 23 33.02 -13.60 1.37
CA ASP A 23 33.03 -12.30 2.05
C ASP A 23 31.82 -11.43 1.67
N ALA A 24 31.48 -11.39 0.37
CA ALA A 24 30.33 -10.63 -0.14
C ALA A 24 28.99 -11.23 0.32
N LEU A 25 28.94 -12.56 0.44
CA LEU A 25 27.79 -13.30 0.95
C LEU A 25 27.57 -12.98 2.42
N MET A 26 28.62 -12.99 3.26
CA MET A 26 28.48 -12.66 4.68
C MET A 26 28.03 -11.22 4.89
N ASP A 27 28.60 -10.27 4.14
CA ASP A 27 28.16 -8.87 4.16
C ASP A 27 26.69 -8.71 3.72
N THR A 28 26.29 -9.43 2.67
CA THR A 28 24.89 -9.48 2.19
C THR A 28 23.95 -10.05 3.25
N LEU A 29 24.32 -11.14 3.93
CA LEU A 29 23.47 -11.74 4.96
C LEU A 29 23.26 -10.81 6.15
N TRP A 30 24.29 -10.07 6.57
CA TRP A 30 24.16 -9.02 7.60
C TRP A 30 23.25 -7.89 7.15
N LEU A 31 23.46 -7.38 5.93
CA LEU A 31 22.61 -6.33 5.34
C LEU A 31 21.14 -6.76 5.28
N LEU A 32 20.86 -7.98 4.83
CA LEU A 32 19.50 -8.51 4.72
C LEU A 32 18.89 -8.73 6.11
N HIS A 33 19.65 -9.22 7.09
CA HIS A 33 19.17 -9.41 8.45
C HIS A 33 18.72 -8.09 9.10
N ASP A 34 19.49 -7.01 8.93
CA ASP A 34 19.20 -5.73 9.56
C ASP A 34 18.07 -4.96 8.88
N SER A 35 17.89 -5.16 7.57
CA SER A 35 17.07 -4.28 6.74
C SER A 35 15.81 -4.93 6.15
N LEU A 36 15.77 -6.26 5.99
CA LEU A 36 14.59 -6.96 5.50
C LEU A 36 13.65 -7.19 6.69
N ARG A 37 12.49 -6.53 6.70
CA ARG A 37 11.51 -6.62 7.79
C ARG A 37 10.24 -7.38 7.41
N GLY A 38 9.90 -7.42 6.13
CA GLY A 38 8.77 -8.16 5.57
C GLY A 38 9.19 -9.14 4.47
N ASP A 39 8.19 -9.89 3.99
CA ASP A 39 8.29 -10.87 2.90
C ASP A 39 7.51 -10.40 1.65
N THR A 40 7.18 -9.10 1.57
CA THR A 40 6.46 -8.55 0.42
C THR A 40 7.38 -8.48 -0.80
N ALA A 41 6.81 -8.54 -2.00
CA ALA A 41 7.57 -8.44 -3.24
C ALA A 41 8.44 -7.17 -3.29
N ARG A 42 7.93 -6.03 -2.81
CA ARG A 42 8.69 -4.77 -2.74
C ARG A 42 9.86 -4.84 -1.77
N ASP A 43 9.67 -5.41 -0.58
CA ASP A 43 10.76 -5.57 0.40
C ASP A 43 11.88 -6.44 -0.19
N ILE A 44 11.48 -7.51 -0.89
CA ILE A 44 12.38 -8.44 -1.56
C ILE A 44 13.12 -7.74 -2.73
N ILE A 45 12.41 -7.01 -3.59
CA ILE A 45 13.00 -6.24 -4.70
C ILE A 45 13.99 -5.21 -4.17
N ALA A 46 13.56 -4.38 -3.22
CA ALA A 46 14.40 -3.34 -2.63
C ALA A 46 15.64 -3.91 -1.90
N ALA A 47 15.53 -5.11 -1.35
CA ALA A 47 16.65 -5.83 -0.75
C ALA A 47 17.63 -6.34 -1.82
N VAL A 48 17.13 -7.00 -2.87
CA VAL A 48 17.95 -7.49 -3.99
C VAL A 48 18.62 -6.33 -4.72
N ASP A 49 17.93 -5.20 -4.93
CA ASP A 49 18.50 -4.00 -5.56
C ASP A 49 19.63 -3.39 -4.73
N ARG A 50 19.49 -3.38 -3.39
CA ARG A 50 20.57 -2.93 -2.51
C ARG A 50 21.79 -3.84 -2.56
N VAL A 51 21.58 -5.17 -2.61
CA VAL A 51 22.66 -6.14 -2.81
C VAL A 51 23.33 -5.95 -4.17
N ALA A 52 22.53 -5.74 -5.22
CA ALA A 52 23.01 -5.51 -6.57
C ALA A 52 23.83 -4.24 -6.70
N GLN A 53 23.37 -3.12 -6.11
CA GLN A 53 24.11 -1.86 -6.07
C GLN A 53 25.42 -2.00 -5.29
N ARG A 54 25.41 -2.76 -4.19
CA ARG A 54 26.58 -2.94 -3.32
C ARG A 54 27.68 -3.81 -3.94
N HIS A 55 27.29 -4.82 -4.72
CA HIS A 55 28.23 -5.76 -5.35
C HIS A 55 28.39 -5.58 -6.86
N GLY A 56 27.74 -4.57 -7.46
CA GLY A 56 27.84 -4.27 -8.89
C GLY A 56 27.25 -5.35 -9.80
N LEU A 57 26.14 -5.96 -9.40
CA LEU A 57 25.50 -7.05 -10.15
C LEU A 57 24.77 -6.52 -11.39
N ASP A 58 24.79 -7.31 -12.47
CA ASP A 58 24.10 -6.95 -13.71
C ASP A 58 22.57 -7.14 -13.60
N PRO A 59 21.76 -6.39 -14.36
CA PRO A 59 20.30 -6.44 -14.26
C PRO A 59 19.69 -7.83 -14.52
N ARG A 60 20.34 -8.66 -15.34
CA ARG A 60 19.86 -10.03 -15.65
C ARG A 60 20.09 -10.95 -14.45
N THR A 61 21.20 -10.80 -13.76
CA THR A 61 21.49 -11.48 -12.49
C THR A 61 20.53 -11.02 -11.39
N CYS A 62 20.22 -9.72 -11.28
CA CYS A 62 19.24 -9.21 -10.32
C CYS A 62 17.86 -9.84 -10.49
N LYS A 63 17.36 -9.95 -11.73
CA LYS A 63 16.07 -10.60 -12.02
C LYS A 63 16.07 -12.08 -11.57
N ARG A 64 17.15 -12.80 -11.86
CA ARG A 64 17.30 -14.21 -11.43
C ARG A 64 17.36 -14.35 -9.90
N LEU A 65 18.05 -13.43 -9.23
CA LEU A 65 18.15 -13.41 -7.76
C LEU A 65 16.80 -13.10 -7.13
N TYR A 66 16.03 -12.17 -7.69
CA TYR A 66 14.66 -11.90 -7.26
C TYR A 66 13.77 -13.15 -7.36
N GLU A 67 13.68 -13.76 -8.55
CA GLU A 67 12.85 -14.95 -8.78
C GLU A 67 13.28 -16.12 -7.88
N GLY A 68 14.60 -16.32 -7.72
CA GLY A 68 15.17 -17.33 -6.84
C GLY A 68 14.85 -17.09 -5.36
N PHE A 69 15.00 -15.85 -4.90
CA PHE A 69 14.79 -15.49 -3.50
C PHE A 69 13.31 -15.52 -3.12
N TYR A 70 12.44 -15.01 -3.98
CA TYR A 70 10.99 -15.13 -3.81
C TYR A 70 10.56 -16.59 -3.74
N ARG A 71 11.07 -17.45 -4.64
CA ARG A 71 10.78 -18.89 -4.61
C ARG A 71 11.29 -19.55 -3.33
N ALA A 72 12.51 -19.21 -2.89
CA ALA A 72 13.11 -19.78 -1.69
C ALA A 72 12.35 -19.42 -0.41
N LEU A 73 11.76 -18.22 -0.32
CA LEU A 73 10.91 -17.83 0.82
C LEU A 73 9.60 -18.64 0.90
N HIS A 74 9.15 -19.21 -0.22
CA HIS A 74 7.93 -20.02 -0.31
C HIS A 74 8.19 -21.53 -0.26
N LEU A 75 9.45 -21.98 -0.23
CA LEU A 75 9.79 -23.38 -0.03
C LEU A 75 9.42 -23.86 1.38
N PRO A 76 9.15 -25.17 1.55
CA PRO A 76 8.99 -25.77 2.86
C PRO A 76 10.30 -25.72 3.65
N ASP A 77 10.16 -25.63 4.97
CA ASP A 77 11.26 -25.47 5.93
C ASP A 77 12.37 -26.55 5.78
N ASP A 78 12.01 -27.77 5.38
CA ASP A 78 12.92 -28.91 5.26
C ASP A 78 13.82 -28.89 4.00
N GLU A 79 13.50 -28.04 3.02
CA GLU A 79 14.27 -27.90 1.76
C GLU A 79 15.29 -26.74 1.82
N LEU A 80 15.28 -25.96 2.89
CA LEU A 80 16.18 -24.83 3.07
C LEU A 80 17.52 -25.28 3.72
N PRO A 81 18.64 -24.62 3.36
CA PRO A 81 19.93 -24.92 3.97
C PRO A 81 19.95 -24.53 5.46
N LEU A 82 20.95 -25.06 6.18
CA LEU A 82 21.14 -24.79 7.61
C LEU A 82 21.29 -23.27 7.87
N ASP A 83 20.72 -22.79 8.97
CA ASP A 83 20.74 -21.36 9.32
C ASP A 83 22.19 -20.82 9.43
N PRO A 84 22.56 -19.78 8.66
CA PRO A 84 23.89 -19.19 8.74
C PRO A 84 24.12 -18.35 10.00
N TRP A 85 23.11 -18.12 10.83
CA TRP A 85 23.21 -17.26 12.01
C TRP A 85 24.39 -17.56 12.96
N PRO A 86 24.71 -18.82 13.31
CA PRO A 86 25.87 -19.11 14.16
C PRO A 86 27.19 -18.69 13.50
N ALA A 87 27.32 -18.88 12.18
CA ALA A 87 28.50 -18.46 11.42
C ALA A 87 28.59 -16.93 11.32
N MET A 88 27.46 -16.25 11.07
CA MET A 88 27.39 -14.79 11.06
C MET A 88 27.86 -14.21 12.41
N GLN A 89 27.36 -14.73 13.53
CA GLN A 89 27.75 -14.26 14.86
C GLN A 89 29.23 -14.46 15.18
N ALA A 90 29.82 -15.57 14.75
CA ALA A 90 31.25 -15.84 14.92
C ALA A 90 32.13 -14.85 14.15
N LEU A 91 31.64 -14.35 13.01
CA LEU A 91 32.31 -13.38 12.13
C LEU A 91 31.86 -11.93 12.38
N ARG A 92 31.11 -11.67 13.46
CA ARG A 92 30.58 -10.32 13.74
C ARG A 92 31.73 -9.31 13.81
N PRO A 93 31.73 -8.25 12.97
CA PRO A 93 32.75 -7.21 13.05
C PRO A 93 32.65 -6.51 14.41
N ALA A 94 33.78 -6.38 15.11
CA ALA A 94 33.87 -5.84 16.47
C ALA A 94 33.29 -4.42 16.63
N SER A 95 33.04 -3.70 15.53
CA SER A 95 32.41 -2.39 15.50
C SER A 95 30.91 -2.40 15.87
N ALA A 96 30.24 -3.56 15.84
CA ALA A 96 28.84 -3.72 16.24
C ALA A 96 28.66 -4.24 17.68
N ALA A 97 29.75 -4.44 18.42
CA ALA A 97 29.67 -4.67 19.85
C ALA A 97 29.32 -3.33 20.54
N ALA A 98 28.17 -3.28 21.19
CA ALA A 98 27.74 -2.17 22.05
C ALA A 98 28.88 -1.65 22.96
N PRO A 99 28.86 -0.37 23.37
CA PRO A 99 29.96 0.29 24.05
C PRO A 99 30.28 -0.39 25.38
N GLY A 100 31.23 -1.33 25.33
CA GLY A 100 31.89 -1.88 26.50
C GLY A 100 32.79 -0.81 27.10
N LEU A 101 32.29 -0.15 28.15
CA LEU A 101 33.01 0.41 29.29
C LEU A 101 34.56 0.36 29.18
N SER A 102 35.15 1.29 28.42
CA SER A 102 36.54 1.69 28.62
C SER A 102 36.55 2.96 29.46
N ARG A 103 36.67 2.75 30.77
CA ARG A 103 36.91 3.77 31.79
C ARG A 103 38.34 4.32 31.58
N GLY A 104 38.45 5.48 30.93
CA GLY A 104 39.66 6.31 30.88
C GLY A 104 39.43 7.66 31.59
N PRO A 105 40.45 8.26 32.24
CA PRO A 105 40.25 9.26 33.28
C PRO A 105 39.96 10.67 32.76
N ALA A 106 39.18 11.41 33.54
CA ALA A 106 38.85 12.83 33.36
C ALA A 106 40.08 13.75 33.49
N PRO A 107 40.03 14.94 32.87
CA PRO A 107 40.24 16.18 33.62
C PRO A 107 39.16 17.20 33.26
N ALA A 108 38.43 17.78 34.22
CA ALA A 108 38.78 18.89 35.11
C ALA A 108 37.91 20.09 34.74
N ALA A 109 37.08 20.47 35.70
CA ALA A 109 36.02 21.46 35.60
C ALA A 109 36.51 22.88 35.96
N TRP A 110 35.68 23.89 35.61
CA TRP A 110 35.26 25.09 36.41
C TRP A 110 34.96 26.31 35.51
N PRO A 111 34.23 27.35 35.99
CA PRO A 111 32.93 27.34 36.66
C PRO A 111 31.94 28.39 36.09
N ALA A 112 30.70 28.38 36.59
CA ALA A 112 29.63 29.35 36.32
C ALA A 112 29.73 30.64 37.19
N PRO A 113 28.97 31.69 36.84
CA PRO A 113 27.98 32.26 37.80
C PRO A 113 26.64 32.58 37.08
N ALA A 114 25.45 32.24 37.58
CA ALA A 114 24.70 32.58 38.80
C ALA A 114 23.59 33.63 38.55
N THR A 115 22.34 33.14 38.70
CA THR A 115 21.11 33.80 39.24
C THR A 115 20.48 35.00 38.54
N ALA A 116 19.21 34.84 38.11
CA ALA A 116 18.04 35.46 38.75
C ALA A 116 16.71 34.93 38.16
N GLN A 117 15.80 34.47 39.04
CA GLN A 117 14.36 34.25 38.82
C GLN A 117 13.57 35.51 39.30
N PRO A 118 12.22 35.51 39.42
CA PRO A 118 11.11 35.15 38.50
C PRO A 118 10.01 36.23 38.46
N VAL A 119 9.11 36.27 37.46
CA VAL A 119 7.72 36.79 37.65
C VAL A 119 6.69 36.09 36.74
N VAL A 120 5.73 35.45 37.41
CA VAL A 120 4.30 35.16 37.17
C VAL A 120 3.60 35.78 35.94
N ALA A 121 2.82 35.00 35.17
CA ALA A 121 1.36 35.13 35.01
C ALA A 121 0.78 34.32 33.81
N SER A 122 -0.40 33.77 34.07
CA SER A 122 -1.26 32.81 33.33
C SER A 122 -1.90 33.33 32.02
N PRO A 123 -2.63 32.47 31.26
CA PRO A 123 -2.86 32.60 29.82
C PRO A 123 -4.21 33.25 29.46
N THR A 124 -4.27 33.88 28.28
CA THR A 124 -5.52 34.35 27.67
C THR A 124 -5.64 33.82 26.24
N ALA A 125 -6.69 33.02 26.03
CA ALA A 125 -7.20 32.66 24.72
C ALA A 125 -7.91 33.84 24.05
N TRP A 126 -7.74 34.03 22.74
CA TRP A 126 -8.78 34.63 21.90
C TRP A 126 -8.68 34.18 20.44
N ALA A 127 -9.85 33.89 19.90
CA ALA A 127 -10.19 33.33 18.59
C ALA A 127 -9.79 34.19 17.36
N PRO A 128 -9.83 33.63 16.14
CA PRO A 128 -9.66 34.37 14.89
C PRO A 128 -10.91 35.17 14.49
N ALA A 129 -10.64 36.27 13.79
CA ALA A 129 -11.61 37.21 13.25
C ALA A 129 -12.39 36.63 12.05
N ALA A 130 -13.69 36.90 12.04
CA ALA A 130 -14.58 36.77 10.89
C ALA A 130 -14.68 38.12 10.14
N ALA A 131 -14.77 38.09 8.80
CA ALA A 131 -15.47 39.11 8.02
C ALA A 131 -15.75 38.69 6.57
N ALA A 132 -16.88 39.19 6.06
CA ALA A 132 -17.37 39.32 4.67
C ALA A 132 -18.19 38.13 4.11
N LEU A 133 -19.53 38.19 4.16
CA LEU A 133 -20.50 38.80 3.19
C LEU A 133 -20.76 37.86 1.99
N ALA A 134 -21.97 37.49 1.58
CA ALA A 134 -23.24 38.23 1.56
C ALA A 134 -24.49 37.33 1.37
N THR A 135 -25.65 37.79 1.88
CA THR A 135 -27.06 37.82 1.35
C THR A 135 -27.48 36.85 0.23
N ALA A 136 -28.69 36.29 0.12
CA ALA A 136 -30.04 36.36 0.70
C ALA A 136 -30.71 35.00 0.30
N GLU A 137 -31.85 34.48 0.78
CA GLU A 137 -33.20 35.04 0.75
C GLU A 137 -34.20 33.96 1.25
N THR A 138 -35.40 34.42 1.65
CA THR A 138 -36.69 33.70 1.64
C THR A 138 -37.14 32.95 2.90
N VAL A 139 -37.76 33.73 3.79
CA VAL A 139 -39.12 33.58 4.38
C VAL A 139 -39.62 32.16 4.69
N ARG A 140 -39.74 31.89 6.00
CA ARG A 140 -40.61 30.84 6.58
C ARG A 140 -42.03 31.37 6.78
N GLN A 141 -43.02 30.51 6.55
CA GLN A 141 -44.39 30.64 7.05
C GLN A 141 -44.83 29.27 7.61
N PRO A 142 -45.25 29.14 8.90
CA PRO A 142 -46.04 28.01 9.41
C PRO A 142 -47.54 28.39 9.33
N GLU A 143 -48.51 27.52 9.03
CA GLU A 143 -49.14 26.39 9.74
C GLU A 143 -50.47 26.09 8.96
N PRO A 144 -51.37 25.12 9.28
CA PRO A 144 -51.32 23.94 10.13
C PRO A 144 -51.83 22.63 9.46
N ALA A 145 -51.73 21.56 10.25
CA ALA A 145 -52.23 20.19 10.11
C ALA A 145 -53.40 19.89 9.14
N GLN A 146 -53.18 18.90 8.27
CA GLN A 146 -54.20 17.93 7.89
C GLN A 146 -53.64 16.50 7.91
N ALA A 147 -54.51 15.59 8.34
CA ALA A 147 -54.22 14.23 8.76
C ALA A 147 -53.85 13.26 7.63
N VAL A 148 -53.12 12.23 8.04
CA VAL A 148 -52.65 11.02 7.33
C VAL A 148 -53.71 10.38 6.41
N PRO A 149 -53.28 9.70 5.33
CA PRO A 149 -53.21 8.24 5.44
C PRO A 149 -51.83 7.67 5.15
N MET A 150 -51.53 6.69 5.97
CA MET A 150 -50.35 5.87 6.06
C MET A 150 -50.19 5.03 4.78
N ALA A 151 -49.28 5.45 3.90
CA ALA A 151 -48.60 4.59 2.95
C ALA A 151 -47.10 4.76 3.21
N PRO A 152 -46.33 3.68 3.41
CA PRO A 152 -44.88 3.82 3.54
C PRO A 152 -44.38 4.45 2.23
N PRO A 153 -43.63 5.56 2.27
CA PRO A 153 -42.79 5.91 1.14
C PRO A 153 -41.74 4.80 1.09
N THR A 154 -41.97 3.79 0.25
CA THR A 154 -40.85 3.03 -0.32
C THR A 154 -40.01 4.10 -0.98
N ALA A 155 -38.95 4.53 -0.29
CA ALA A 155 -37.92 5.36 -0.86
C ALA A 155 -37.50 4.65 -2.14
N ALA A 156 -37.91 5.19 -3.29
CA ALA A 156 -37.46 4.74 -4.58
C ALA A 156 -35.93 4.89 -4.54
N THR A 157 -35.27 3.78 -4.27
CA THR A 157 -33.82 3.70 -4.33
C THR A 157 -33.50 4.04 -5.79
N PRO A 158 -32.62 5.00 -6.08
CA PRO A 158 -32.26 5.28 -7.46
C PRO A 158 -31.82 3.96 -8.11
N ASP A 159 -32.58 3.52 -9.11
CA ASP A 159 -32.40 2.23 -9.78
C ASP A 159 -31.16 2.34 -10.67
N LEU A 160 -29.99 2.23 -10.05
CA LEU A 160 -28.71 2.26 -10.73
C LEU A 160 -28.62 1.02 -11.63
N PRO A 161 -28.16 1.17 -12.89
CA PRO A 161 -28.01 0.03 -13.78
C PRO A 161 -27.14 -1.07 -13.15
N ALA A 162 -27.54 -2.33 -13.33
CA ALA A 162 -26.84 -3.47 -12.72
C ALA A 162 -25.33 -3.48 -13.04
N HIS A 163 -24.93 -3.09 -14.24
CA HIS A 163 -23.51 -3.00 -14.64
C HIS A 163 -22.73 -1.94 -13.84
N VAL A 164 -23.35 -0.79 -13.50
CA VAL A 164 -22.70 0.25 -12.68
C VAL A 164 -22.51 -0.23 -11.24
N LEU A 165 -23.51 -0.94 -10.68
CA LEU A 165 -23.42 -1.52 -9.34
C LEU A 165 -22.36 -2.62 -9.25
N VAL A 166 -22.31 -3.51 -10.25
CA VAL A 166 -21.31 -4.60 -10.30
C VAL A 166 -19.91 -4.04 -10.51
N PHE A 167 -19.74 -3.02 -11.36
CA PHE A 167 -18.46 -2.32 -11.51
C PHE A 167 -18.01 -1.68 -10.20
N GLY A 168 -18.91 -0.97 -9.51
CA GLY A 168 -18.60 -0.35 -8.23
C GLY A 168 -18.15 -1.37 -7.18
N SER A 169 -18.86 -2.50 -7.11
CA SER A 169 -18.49 -3.62 -6.22
C SER A 169 -17.14 -4.24 -6.59
N LEU A 170 -16.85 -4.39 -7.89
CA LEU A 170 -15.55 -4.89 -8.37
C LEU A 170 -14.41 -3.95 -7.96
N MET A 171 -14.55 -2.65 -8.20
CA MET A 171 -13.56 -1.64 -7.82
C MET A 171 -13.31 -1.65 -6.31
N GLN A 172 -14.37 -1.71 -5.50
CA GLN A 172 -14.24 -1.80 -4.05
C GLN A 172 -13.53 -3.07 -3.60
N ALA A 173 -13.84 -4.22 -4.20
CA ALA A 173 -13.18 -5.48 -3.88
C ALA A 173 -11.69 -5.47 -4.24
N VAL A 174 -11.32 -4.92 -5.42
CA VAL A 174 -9.91 -4.74 -5.81
C VAL A 174 -9.17 -3.86 -4.80
N LEU A 175 -9.72 -2.67 -4.51
CA LEU A 175 -9.05 -1.73 -3.61
C LEU A 175 -8.96 -2.24 -2.16
N ALA A 176 -9.96 -2.99 -1.70
CA ALA A 176 -9.92 -3.63 -0.40
C ALA A 176 -8.82 -4.69 -0.32
N ASP A 177 -8.71 -5.54 -1.34
CA ASP A 177 -7.70 -6.61 -1.42
C ASP A 177 -6.28 -6.03 -1.45
N ILE A 178 -6.05 -5.00 -2.26
CA ILE A 178 -4.75 -4.33 -2.36
C ILE A 178 -4.41 -3.61 -1.06
N ARG A 179 -5.35 -2.93 -0.43
CA ARG A 179 -5.09 -2.29 0.88
C ARG A 179 -4.73 -3.32 1.95
N GLN A 180 -5.30 -4.52 1.89
CA GLN A 180 -5.04 -5.58 2.86
C GLN A 180 -3.69 -6.28 2.62
N LEU A 181 -3.35 -6.57 1.36
CA LEU A 181 -2.19 -7.40 0.99
C LEU A 181 -0.98 -6.60 0.50
N HIS A 182 -1.22 -5.43 -0.10
CA HIS A 182 -0.24 -4.60 -0.80
C HIS A 182 -0.39 -3.11 -0.46
N GLY A 183 -0.72 -2.78 0.81
CA GLY A 183 -1.05 -1.41 1.22
C GLY A 183 0.03 -0.36 0.91
N ALA A 184 1.30 -0.76 0.85
CA ALA A 184 2.41 0.12 0.47
C ALA A 184 2.38 0.55 -1.02
N GLU A 185 1.78 -0.26 -1.89
CA GLU A 185 1.69 0.00 -3.34
C GLU A 185 0.46 0.84 -3.70
N MET A 186 -0.34 1.28 -2.72
CA MET A 186 -1.61 1.93 -3.02
C MET A 186 -1.46 3.29 -3.69
N ASP A 187 -0.47 4.07 -3.26
CA ASP A 187 -0.19 5.37 -3.87
C ASP A 187 0.44 5.20 -5.26
N ASP A 188 1.31 4.20 -5.44
CA ASP A 188 1.92 3.84 -6.72
C ASP A 188 0.86 3.35 -7.71
N LEU A 189 -0.10 2.51 -7.26
CA LEU A 189 -1.24 2.08 -8.07
C LEU A 189 -2.12 3.25 -8.46
N ARG A 190 -2.43 4.16 -7.54
CA ARG A 190 -3.22 5.35 -7.84
C ARG A 190 -2.50 6.20 -8.91
N ALA A 191 -1.19 6.41 -8.76
CA ALA A 191 -0.40 7.18 -9.71
C ALA A 191 -0.37 6.52 -11.10
N SER A 192 -0.10 5.21 -11.18
CA SER A 192 -0.12 4.44 -12.43
C SER A 192 -1.51 4.47 -13.06
N ALA A 193 -2.58 4.20 -12.30
CA ALA A 193 -3.96 4.22 -12.82
C ALA A 193 -4.36 5.58 -13.39
N ILE A 194 -3.96 6.69 -12.76
CA ILE A 194 -4.20 8.04 -13.28
C ILE A 194 -3.39 8.28 -14.57
N ALA A 195 -2.13 7.86 -14.62
CA ALA A 195 -1.28 8.00 -15.79
C ALA A 195 -1.83 7.21 -17.00
N THR A 196 -2.24 5.95 -16.78
CA THR A 196 -2.86 5.09 -17.80
C THR A 196 -4.22 5.66 -18.25
N LEU A 197 -5.01 6.20 -17.31
CA LEU A 197 -6.31 6.83 -17.60
C LEU A 197 -6.16 8.06 -18.51
N ASP A 198 -5.09 8.83 -18.38
CA ASP A 198 -4.87 10.01 -19.21
C ASP A 198 -4.60 9.65 -20.68
N GLY A 199 -4.12 8.43 -20.96
CA GLY A 199 -3.97 7.87 -22.30
C GLY A 199 -5.21 7.14 -22.84
N ALA A 200 -6.22 6.86 -22.01
CA ALA A 200 -7.41 6.11 -22.41
C ALA A 200 -8.36 6.94 -23.28
N ARG A 201 -9.12 6.26 -24.17
CA ARG A 201 -10.09 6.90 -25.08
C ARG A 201 -11.42 7.22 -24.40
N LEU A 202 -11.35 7.88 -23.24
CA LEU A 202 -12.51 8.27 -22.42
C LEU A 202 -12.73 9.77 -22.46
N SER A 203 -13.98 10.20 -22.28
CA SER A 203 -14.31 11.62 -22.23
C SER A 203 -13.62 12.31 -21.05
N ALA A 204 -13.36 13.61 -21.16
CA ALA A 204 -12.74 14.38 -20.09
C ALA A 204 -13.55 14.34 -18.77
N GLN A 205 -14.89 14.33 -18.89
CA GLN A 205 -15.79 14.24 -17.75
C GLN A 205 -15.65 12.90 -17.00
N VAL A 206 -15.55 11.79 -17.74
CA VAL A 206 -15.35 10.46 -17.13
C VAL A 206 -14.00 10.41 -16.43
N ARG A 207 -12.93 10.89 -17.07
CA ARG A 207 -11.60 10.91 -16.44
C ARG A 207 -11.57 11.75 -15.16
N ALA A 208 -12.29 12.87 -15.13
CA ALA A 208 -12.44 13.68 -13.93
C ALA A 208 -13.18 12.93 -12.82
N ALA A 209 -14.30 12.26 -13.13
CA ALA A 209 -15.07 11.48 -12.17
C ALA A 209 -14.27 10.31 -11.57
N VAL A 210 -13.50 9.59 -12.40
CA VAL A 210 -12.59 8.52 -11.94
C VAL A 210 -11.49 9.09 -11.03
N ARG A 211 -10.89 10.23 -11.39
CA ARG A 211 -9.86 10.89 -10.58
C ARG A 211 -10.41 11.34 -9.22
N GLU A 212 -11.62 11.89 -9.19
CA GLU A 212 -12.30 12.26 -7.95
C GLU A 212 -12.59 11.03 -7.08
N ALA A 213 -13.04 9.91 -7.67
CA ALA A 213 -13.24 8.66 -6.96
C ALA A 213 -11.93 8.15 -6.31
N TRP A 214 -10.82 8.23 -7.02
CA TRP A 214 -9.50 7.90 -6.47
C TRP A 214 -9.06 8.79 -5.30
N GLN A 215 -9.44 10.07 -5.30
CA GLN A 215 -9.14 11.02 -4.22
C GLN A 215 -9.99 10.77 -2.98
N ARG A 216 -11.25 10.30 -3.15
CA ARG A 216 -12.13 9.93 -2.04
C ARG A 216 -11.68 8.67 -1.29
N GLY A 217 -10.79 7.86 -1.88
CA GLY A 217 -10.17 6.72 -1.20
C GLY A 217 -11.13 5.56 -0.96
N ALA A 218 -11.00 4.87 0.18
CA ALA A 218 -11.75 3.63 0.47
C ALA A 218 -13.26 3.84 0.58
N ASP A 219 -13.71 5.05 0.93
CA ASP A 219 -15.13 5.41 1.05
C ASP A 219 -15.73 5.87 -0.28
N ALA A 220 -14.96 5.79 -1.37
CA ALA A 220 -15.44 6.20 -2.68
C ALA A 220 -16.54 5.27 -3.18
N THR A 221 -17.71 5.85 -3.44
CA THR A 221 -18.73 5.21 -4.24
C THR A 221 -18.29 5.22 -5.70
N TRP A 222 -17.98 4.05 -6.24
CA TRP A 222 -17.54 3.84 -7.63
C TRP A 222 -18.73 3.71 -8.60
N HIS A 223 -19.66 4.66 -8.54
CA HIS A 223 -20.80 4.72 -9.45
C HIS A 223 -20.49 5.70 -10.58
N ILE A 224 -19.95 5.18 -11.67
CA ILE A 224 -19.62 5.97 -12.86
C ILE A 224 -20.62 5.60 -13.95
N ASP A 225 -21.42 6.56 -14.37
CA ASP A 225 -22.48 6.36 -15.36
C ASP A 225 -21.88 6.25 -16.77
N LEU A 226 -21.52 5.02 -17.15
CA LEU A 226 -21.02 4.67 -18.48
C LEU A 226 -21.74 3.44 -19.01
N ALA A 227 -21.85 3.39 -20.33
CA ALA A 227 -22.19 2.16 -21.03
C ALA A 227 -21.19 1.04 -20.70
N PRO A 228 -21.60 -0.24 -20.75
CA PRO A 228 -20.77 -1.39 -20.40
C PRO A 228 -19.38 -1.39 -21.03
N LYS A 229 -19.27 -1.02 -22.31
CA LYS A 229 -18.00 -0.93 -23.03
C LYS A 229 -17.01 0.06 -22.40
N GLY A 230 -17.51 1.19 -21.90
CA GLY A 230 -16.68 2.18 -21.23
C GLY A 230 -16.24 1.73 -19.82
N LEU A 231 -17.06 0.93 -19.14
CA LEU A 231 -16.67 0.30 -17.88
C LEU A 231 -15.61 -0.80 -18.10
N SER A 232 -15.73 -1.61 -19.15
CA SER A 232 -14.67 -2.57 -19.52
C SER A 232 -13.35 -1.87 -19.81
N GLU A 233 -13.38 -0.74 -20.51
CA GLU A 233 -12.17 0.08 -20.73
C GLU A 233 -11.55 0.55 -19.41
N LEU A 234 -12.36 0.96 -18.43
CA LEU A 234 -11.87 1.35 -17.09
C LEU A 234 -11.27 0.16 -16.33
N VAL A 235 -11.88 -1.02 -16.43
CA VAL A 235 -11.32 -2.26 -15.83
C VAL A 235 -10.00 -2.62 -16.51
N HIS A 236 -9.88 -2.44 -17.83
CA HIS A 236 -8.62 -2.65 -18.54
C HIS A 236 -7.53 -1.67 -18.09
N VAL A 237 -7.86 -0.37 -17.98
CA VAL A 237 -6.94 0.66 -17.43
C VAL A 237 -6.46 0.27 -16.04
N LEU A 238 -7.38 -0.17 -15.17
CA LEU A 238 -7.03 -0.68 -13.85
C LEU A 238 -6.11 -1.90 -13.93
N TYR A 239 -6.42 -2.87 -14.78
CA TYR A 239 -5.62 -4.09 -14.93
C TYR A 239 -4.18 -3.78 -15.38
N VAL A 240 -4.00 -2.87 -16.33
CA VAL A 240 -2.66 -2.42 -16.76
C VAL A 240 -1.91 -1.80 -15.59
N ALA A 241 -2.56 -0.92 -14.83
CA ALA A 241 -1.95 -0.31 -13.64
C ALA A 241 -1.58 -1.35 -12.56
N LEU A 242 -2.42 -2.38 -12.36
CA LEU A 242 -2.12 -3.50 -11.47
C LEU A 242 -0.89 -4.29 -11.94
N CYS A 243 -0.77 -4.54 -13.24
CA CYS A 243 0.38 -5.25 -13.79
C CYS A 243 1.69 -4.46 -13.64
N GLU A 244 1.64 -3.14 -13.80
CA GLU A 244 2.81 -2.27 -13.64
C GLU A 244 3.29 -2.19 -12.19
N THR A 245 2.36 -2.23 -11.24
CA THR A 245 2.66 -2.03 -9.80
C THR A 245 2.92 -3.31 -9.04
N LEU A 246 2.10 -4.34 -9.25
CA LEU A 246 2.19 -5.61 -8.54
C LEU A 246 2.86 -6.71 -9.39
N GLY A 247 2.91 -6.52 -10.71
CA GLY A 247 3.25 -7.57 -11.66
C GLY A 247 2.02 -8.38 -12.11
N PRO A 248 2.11 -9.10 -13.23
CA PRO A 248 0.97 -9.75 -13.88
C PRO A 248 0.35 -10.87 -13.04
N VAL A 249 1.18 -11.64 -12.32
CA VAL A 249 0.70 -12.77 -11.49
C VAL A 249 -0.16 -12.27 -10.34
N ASP A 250 0.28 -11.23 -9.63
CA ASP A 250 -0.46 -10.68 -8.50
C ASP A 250 -1.68 -9.89 -8.97
N ALA A 251 -1.58 -9.17 -10.11
CA ALA A 251 -2.72 -8.52 -10.76
C ALA A 251 -3.85 -9.51 -11.08
N ASP A 252 -3.53 -10.65 -11.68
CA ASP A 252 -4.50 -11.70 -12.01
C ASP A 252 -5.14 -12.30 -10.75
N GLN A 253 -4.34 -12.50 -9.70
CA GLN A 253 -4.85 -13.01 -8.43
C GLN A 253 -5.83 -12.04 -7.77
N VAL A 254 -5.47 -10.75 -7.69
CA VAL A 254 -6.32 -9.68 -7.16
C VAL A 254 -7.63 -9.61 -7.95
N LEU A 255 -7.55 -9.58 -9.29
CA LEU A 255 -8.73 -9.48 -10.14
C LEU A 255 -9.63 -10.72 -10.02
N THR A 256 -9.04 -11.91 -9.97
CA THR A 256 -9.78 -13.17 -9.76
C THR A 256 -10.52 -13.18 -8.43
N ARG A 257 -9.88 -12.73 -7.34
CA ARG A 257 -10.54 -12.60 -6.03
C ARG A 257 -11.64 -11.55 -6.05
N ALA A 258 -11.37 -10.39 -6.65
CA ALA A 258 -12.34 -9.30 -6.74
C ALA A 258 -13.58 -9.66 -7.56
N VAL A 259 -13.41 -10.38 -8.68
CA VAL A 259 -14.53 -10.91 -9.48
C VAL A 259 -15.38 -11.87 -8.66
N LYS A 260 -14.77 -12.79 -7.90
CA LYS A 260 -15.52 -13.70 -7.02
C LYS A 260 -16.34 -12.94 -5.98
N GLN A 261 -15.82 -11.84 -5.44
CA GLN A 261 -16.56 -10.99 -4.49
C GLN A 261 -17.68 -10.22 -5.20
N ALA A 262 -17.41 -9.66 -6.37
CA ALA A 262 -18.42 -8.96 -7.17
C ALA A 262 -19.51 -9.89 -7.71
N GLU A 263 -19.28 -11.21 -7.80
CA GLU A 263 -20.33 -12.19 -8.12
C GLU A 263 -21.34 -12.36 -6.96
N LEU A 264 -21.01 -11.94 -5.74
CA LEU A 264 -21.90 -12.07 -4.57
C LEU A 264 -22.95 -10.97 -4.49
N VAL A 265 -22.79 -9.83 -5.18
CA VAL A 265 -23.79 -8.76 -5.14
C VAL A 265 -25.06 -9.16 -5.90
N PRO A 266 -26.27 -8.77 -5.43
CA PRO A 266 -27.53 -9.13 -6.09
C PRO A 266 -27.61 -8.72 -7.56
N ALA A 267 -26.98 -7.59 -7.91
CA ALA A 267 -26.90 -7.08 -9.29
C ALA A 267 -26.14 -8.02 -10.24
N ALA A 268 -25.25 -8.87 -9.72
CA ALA A 268 -24.48 -9.83 -10.53
C ALA A 268 -25.36 -10.91 -11.19
N ARG A 269 -26.57 -11.12 -10.66
CA ARG A 269 -27.57 -12.02 -11.28
C ARG A 269 -28.03 -11.52 -12.64
N SER A 270 -28.01 -10.20 -12.85
CA SER A 270 -28.44 -9.56 -14.09
C SER A 270 -27.27 -9.19 -15.01
N TYR A 271 -26.07 -8.98 -14.45
CA TYR A 271 -24.87 -8.61 -15.20
C TYR A 271 -23.63 -9.23 -14.57
N SER A 272 -22.92 -10.11 -15.28
CA SER A 272 -21.76 -10.80 -14.68
C SER A 272 -20.52 -9.89 -14.67
N PRO A 273 -19.76 -9.80 -13.57
CA PRO A 273 -18.52 -9.00 -13.52
C PRO A 273 -17.47 -9.46 -14.54
N LYS A 274 -17.51 -10.72 -14.97
CA LYS A 274 -16.64 -11.27 -16.01
C LYS A 274 -16.84 -10.62 -17.37
N GLN A 275 -17.97 -9.94 -17.60
CA GLN A 275 -18.23 -9.22 -18.85
C GLN A 275 -17.41 -7.93 -18.98
N PHE A 276 -16.70 -7.51 -17.93
CA PHE A 276 -15.78 -6.38 -17.97
C PHE A 276 -14.34 -6.74 -18.34
N LEU A 277 -14.00 -8.04 -18.34
CA LEU A 277 -12.66 -8.56 -18.60
C LEU A 277 -12.40 -8.79 -20.09
#